data_AF-A0A924DMP5-F1
#
_entry.id   AF-A0A924DMP5-F1
#
_cell.length_a   1.000
_cell.length_b   1.000
_cell.length_c   1.000
_cell.angle_alpha   90.00
_cell.angle_beta   90.00
_cell.angle_gamma   90.00
#
_symmetry.space_group_name_H-M   'P 1'
#
loop_
_entity.id
_entity.type
_entity.pdbx_description
1 polymer ?
#
loop_
_entity_poly.entity_id
_entity_poly.type
_entity_poly.pdbx_seq_one_letter_code
_entity_poly.pdbx_strand_id
1 'polypeptide(L)'
;MRTKFQPINALASTRARLGLTQEQMAMQLGLSGSMVKMVETNRRFLSSGSLVKLAALEIRLAAIPQSSKAALPPCVKELYANANAGYALQASCHAEHCISRATQQEKKLKKMQREHDQLLASLHNLDAMLTLDLDMSDPVMGNLLVMRPRLLQKLTRCNPQEQAKMKQKIALLYAEASLNKSIHPRYVHTNEKPILSPLKQSNMDYTVSQIGSRADCQAMIDRANDDKATLAYRKTGLQLQLQNVSTTSVSIETDLAAVTAELAILQTVLDTLPEGDYKAETRVKFKKAEYRKFLLEQRKTNYGSVALVEKEFDIACIENSLAESDALVLALTNRMNELPPA
;
A
#
# COMPACT_ATOMS: atom_id res chain seq x y z
N MET A 1 6.83 46.41 -27.43
CA MET A 1 8.11 45.75 -27.12
C MET A 1 7.89 44.77 -25.97
N ARG A 2 7.92 43.45 -26.21
CA ARG A 2 7.84 42.43 -25.14
C ARG A 2 9.26 42.08 -24.74
N THR A 3 9.71 42.58 -23.59
CA THR A 3 10.99 42.21 -22.99
C THR A 3 10.98 40.72 -22.68
N LYS A 4 11.69 39.95 -23.49
CA LYS A 4 11.90 38.51 -23.26
C LYS A 4 12.87 38.39 -22.07
N PHE A 5 12.33 38.19 -20.88
CA PHE A 5 13.13 37.83 -19.72
C PHE A 5 13.76 36.46 -20.03
N GLN A 6 15.06 36.42 -20.28
CA GLN A 6 15.83 35.20 -20.40
C GLN A 6 16.63 35.01 -19.12
N PRO A 7 16.13 34.23 -18.15
CA PRO A 7 16.99 33.76 -17.09
C PRO A 7 17.60 32.44 -17.57
N ILE A 8 18.75 32.55 -18.23
CA ILE A 8 19.57 31.38 -18.55
C ILE A 8 19.81 30.65 -17.22
N ASN A 9 19.21 29.46 -17.09
CA ASN A 9 19.33 28.54 -15.94
C ASN A 9 18.48 28.83 -14.69
N ALA A 10 17.50 29.75 -14.66
CA ALA A 10 16.68 29.92 -13.44
C ALA A 10 15.85 28.68 -13.12
N LEU A 11 15.16 28.06 -14.09
CA LEU A 11 14.31 26.91 -13.77
C LEU A 11 15.12 25.68 -13.32
N ALA A 12 16.24 25.41 -13.99
CA ALA A 12 17.12 24.29 -13.64
C ALA A 12 17.81 24.51 -12.28
N SER A 13 18.25 25.75 -11.98
CA SER A 13 18.85 26.09 -10.70
C SER A 13 17.83 26.10 -9.56
N THR A 14 16.61 26.62 -9.79
CA THR A 14 15.50 26.51 -8.85
C THR A 14 15.18 25.05 -8.61
N ARG A 15 15.01 24.23 -9.64
CA ARG A 15 14.76 22.80 -9.47
C ARG A 15 15.85 22.09 -8.66
N ALA A 16 17.12 22.37 -8.95
CA ALA A 16 18.25 21.82 -8.21
C ALA A 16 18.26 22.27 -6.74
N ARG A 17 17.95 23.55 -6.49
CA ARG A 17 17.80 24.12 -5.14
C ARG A 17 16.64 23.51 -4.36
N LEU A 18 15.56 23.13 -5.06
CA LEU A 18 14.39 22.48 -4.50
C LEU A 18 14.55 20.95 -4.37
N GLY A 19 15.64 20.36 -4.86
CA GLY A 19 15.86 18.91 -4.84
C GLY A 19 14.86 18.11 -5.67
N LEU A 20 14.14 18.75 -6.60
CA LEU A 20 13.07 18.12 -7.37
C LEU A 20 13.61 17.45 -8.64
N THR A 21 13.00 16.32 -9.02
CA THR A 21 13.22 15.73 -10.34
C THR A 21 12.49 16.53 -11.42
N GLN A 22 12.87 16.37 -12.69
CA GLN A 22 12.20 17.06 -13.81
C GLN A 22 10.70 16.72 -13.87
N GLU A 23 10.32 15.49 -13.53
CA GLU A 23 8.92 15.04 -13.51
C GLU A 23 8.13 15.66 -12.36
N GLN A 24 8.72 15.73 -11.16
CA GLN A 24 8.09 16.38 -10.02
C GLN A 24 7.89 17.88 -10.27
N MET A 25 8.88 18.55 -10.87
CA MET A 25 8.77 19.95 -11.27
C MET A 25 7.66 20.16 -12.31
N ALA A 26 7.54 19.23 -13.27
CA ALA A 26 6.50 19.26 -14.29
C ALA A 26 5.11 19.12 -13.66
N MET A 27 4.94 18.19 -12.72
CA MET A 27 3.69 17.99 -11.98
C MET A 27 3.28 19.24 -11.20
N GLN A 28 4.21 19.84 -10.46
CA GLN A 28 3.95 21.03 -9.65
C GLN A 28 3.55 22.26 -10.50
N LEU A 29 4.15 22.40 -11.68
CA LEU A 29 3.82 23.49 -12.60
C LEU A 29 2.61 23.19 -13.51
N GLY A 30 2.11 21.95 -13.51
CA GLY A 30 1.05 21.49 -14.42
C GLY A 30 1.50 21.45 -15.89
N LEU A 31 2.76 21.09 -16.13
CA LEU A 31 3.39 21.01 -17.45
C LEU A 31 3.78 19.56 -17.77
N SER A 32 4.05 19.26 -19.04
CA SER A 32 4.67 17.98 -19.40
C SER A 32 6.17 17.99 -19.07
N GLY A 33 6.75 16.83 -18.74
CA GLY A 33 8.20 16.71 -18.51
C GLY A 33 9.04 17.16 -19.72
N SER A 34 8.54 16.92 -20.93
CA SER A 34 9.15 17.42 -22.18
C SER A 34 9.18 18.94 -22.24
N MET A 35 8.15 19.62 -21.72
CA MET A 35 8.11 21.08 -21.66
C MET A 35 9.12 21.64 -20.67
N VAL A 36 9.28 21.01 -19.50
CA VAL A 36 10.30 21.41 -18.52
C VAL A 36 11.70 21.27 -19.12
N LYS A 37 12.00 20.15 -19.78
CA LYS A 37 13.29 19.95 -20.47
C LYS A 37 13.55 20.98 -21.56
N MET A 38 12.52 21.34 -22.34
CA MET A 38 12.63 22.37 -23.37
C MET A 38 12.82 23.78 -22.80
N VAL A 39 12.27 24.06 -21.62
CA VAL A 39 12.47 25.34 -20.93
C VAL A 39 13.87 25.41 -20.31
N GLU A 40 14.34 24.32 -19.68
CA GLU A 40 15.70 24.25 -19.12
C GLU A 40 16.79 24.38 -20.20
N THR A 41 16.53 23.87 -21.41
CA THR A 41 17.43 24.00 -22.57
C THR A 41 17.21 25.29 -23.37
N ASN A 42 16.46 26.26 -22.81
CA ASN A 42 16.13 27.56 -23.43
C ASN A 42 15.47 27.48 -24.82
N ARG A 43 14.85 26.35 -25.16
CA ARG A 43 14.14 26.17 -26.43
C ARG A 43 12.72 26.73 -26.39
N ARG A 44 12.11 26.86 -25.20
CA ARG A 44 10.76 27.40 -25.00
C ARG A 44 10.67 28.24 -23.72
N PHE A 45 9.69 29.14 -23.68
CA PHE A 45 9.40 29.97 -22.52
C PHE A 45 8.22 29.40 -21.72
N LEU A 46 8.18 29.69 -20.42
CA LEU A 46 7.05 29.36 -19.56
C LEU A 46 5.87 30.30 -19.84
N SER A 47 4.66 29.77 -19.71
CA SER A 47 3.45 30.60 -19.71
C SER A 47 3.42 31.50 -18.48
N SER A 48 2.71 32.63 -18.56
CA SER A 48 2.51 33.53 -17.42
C SER A 48 1.91 32.80 -16.21
N GLY A 49 0.93 31.90 -16.43
CA GLY A 49 0.35 31.09 -15.37
C GLY A 49 1.35 30.12 -14.72
N SER A 50 2.26 29.54 -15.50
CA SER A 50 3.34 28.68 -14.97
C SER A 50 4.39 29.46 -14.19
N LEU A 51 4.68 30.70 -14.59
CA LEU A 51 5.60 31.58 -13.87
C LEU A 51 5.02 32.01 -12.51
N VAL A 52 3.71 32.30 -12.44
CA VAL A 52 3.03 32.60 -11.17
C VAL A 52 3.07 31.40 -10.22
N LYS A 53 2.86 30.18 -10.74
CA LYS A 53 2.99 28.94 -9.94
C LYS A 53 4.42 28.71 -9.46
N LEU A 54 5.41 28.97 -10.31
CA LEU A 54 6.82 28.88 -9.94
C LEU A 54 7.17 29.86 -8.81
N ALA A 55 6.75 31.12 -8.93
CA ALA A 55 6.95 32.13 -7.89
C ALA A 55 6.25 31.75 -6.58
N ALA A 56 5.02 31.23 -6.65
CA ALA A 56 4.31 30.74 -5.46
C ALA A 56 5.03 29.57 -4.78
N LEU A 57 5.64 28.66 -5.55
CA LEU A 57 6.47 27.58 -5.02
C LEU A 57 7.73 28.09 -4.34
N GLU A 58 8.43 29.05 -4.96
CA GLU A 58 9.62 29.66 -4.36
C GLU A 58 9.28 30.41 -3.06
N ILE A 59 8.15 31.12 -3.01
CA ILE A 59 7.69 31.81 -1.79
C ILE A 59 7.32 30.81 -0.69
N ARG A 60 6.60 29.73 -1.01
CA ARG A 60 6.25 28.67 -0.03
C ARG A 60 7.48 27.99 0.56
N LEU A 61 8.56 27.89 -0.20
CA LEU A 61 9.77 27.19 0.21
C LEU A 61 10.80 28.12 0.88
N ALA A 62 10.83 29.40 0.51
CA ALA A 62 11.60 30.42 1.23
C ALA A 62 11.08 30.66 2.67
N ALA A 63 9.83 30.31 2.94
CA ALA A 63 9.24 30.32 4.27
C ALA A 63 9.71 29.15 5.18
N ILE A 64 10.47 28.17 4.65
CA ILE A 64 11.00 27.03 5.41
C ILE A 64 12.51 27.24 5.63
N PRO A 65 13.01 27.36 6.87
CA PRO A 65 14.44 27.52 7.13
C PRO A 65 15.20 26.23 6.75
N GLN A 66 16.17 26.33 5.86
CA GLN A 66 17.05 25.21 5.51
C GLN A 66 18.05 24.94 6.64
N SER A 67 17.70 24.09 7.61
CA SER A 67 18.66 23.58 8.59
C SER A 67 19.38 22.34 8.04
N SER A 68 20.69 22.47 7.89
CA SER A 68 21.61 21.46 7.39
C SER A 68 21.84 20.33 8.40
N LYS A 69 21.87 19.10 7.89
CA LYS A 69 22.48 17.88 8.46
C LYS A 69 23.34 18.10 9.72
N ALA A 70 22.77 17.92 10.89
CA ALA A 70 23.50 17.74 12.15
C ALA A 70 22.91 16.53 12.90
N ALA A 71 23.79 15.70 13.45
CA ALA A 71 23.45 14.45 14.12
C ALA A 71 22.45 14.68 15.28
N LEU A 72 21.42 13.83 15.34
CA LEU A 72 20.27 13.97 16.24
C LEU A 72 20.62 13.77 17.73
N PRO A 73 20.04 14.57 18.66
CA PRO A 73 20.24 14.44 20.10
C PRO A 73 19.61 13.16 20.69
N PRO A 74 20.08 12.71 21.87
CA PRO A 74 19.64 11.45 22.50
C PRO A 74 18.13 11.35 22.80
N CYS A 75 17.45 12.47 23.10
CA CYS A 75 16.01 12.46 23.44
C CYS A 75 15.08 12.22 22.24
N VAL A 76 15.58 12.37 21.02
CA VAL A 76 14.82 12.11 19.79
C VAL A 76 14.82 10.61 19.43
N LYS A 77 15.72 9.81 20.03
CA LYS A 77 15.79 8.35 19.79
C LYS A 77 14.57 7.60 20.35
N GLU A 78 13.96 8.07 21.43
CA GLU A 78 12.82 7.37 22.07
C GLU A 78 11.48 7.67 21.37
N LEU A 79 11.26 8.90 20.88
CA LEU A 79 10.06 9.24 20.10
C LEU A 79 10.09 8.64 18.68
N TYR A 80 11.27 8.57 18.05
CA TYR A 80 11.44 7.82 16.80
C TYR A 80 11.40 6.30 17.02
N ALA A 81 11.72 5.77 18.21
CA ALA A 81 11.58 4.35 18.50
C ALA A 81 10.11 3.90 18.53
N ASN A 82 9.20 4.73 19.06
CA ASN A 82 7.79 4.38 19.18
C ASN A 82 7.01 4.53 17.86
N ALA A 83 7.31 5.57 17.06
CA ALA A 83 6.77 5.69 15.70
C ALA A 83 7.34 4.61 14.76
N ASN A 84 8.64 4.30 14.87
CA ASN A 84 9.25 3.18 14.14
C ASN A 84 8.74 1.83 14.62
N ALA A 85 8.29 1.66 15.87
CA ALA A 85 7.72 0.40 16.34
C ALA A 85 6.42 0.05 15.60
N GLY A 86 5.54 1.03 15.35
CA GLY A 86 4.32 0.82 14.56
C GLY A 86 4.60 0.45 13.10
N TYR A 87 5.51 1.17 12.44
CA TYR A 87 5.96 0.84 11.08
C TYR A 87 6.74 -0.48 11.02
N ALA A 88 7.52 -0.82 12.05
CA ALA A 88 8.24 -2.09 12.15
C ALA A 88 7.28 -3.26 12.35
N LEU A 89 6.21 -3.10 13.14
CA LEU A 89 5.17 -4.12 13.31
C LEU A 89 4.35 -4.32 12.02
N GLN A 90 4.06 -3.24 11.31
CA GLN A 90 3.39 -3.31 10.02
C GLN A 90 4.28 -3.92 8.93
N ALA A 91 5.57 -3.59 8.91
CA ALA A 91 6.55 -4.17 8.00
C ALA A 91 6.85 -5.65 8.33
N SER A 92 6.89 -6.03 9.61
CA SER A 92 7.04 -7.43 10.02
C SER A 92 5.80 -8.23 9.66
N CYS A 93 4.61 -7.69 9.89
CA CYS A 93 3.34 -8.30 9.49
C CYS A 93 3.26 -8.46 7.96
N HIS A 94 3.66 -7.45 7.20
CA HIS A 94 3.72 -7.53 5.74
C HIS A 94 4.75 -8.56 5.26
N ALA A 95 5.94 -8.62 5.88
CA ALA A 95 6.95 -9.63 5.58
C ALA A 95 6.45 -11.05 5.90
N GLU A 96 5.75 -11.25 7.01
CA GLU A 96 5.11 -12.53 7.36
C GLU A 96 4.01 -12.92 6.37
N HIS A 97 3.24 -11.95 5.87
CA HIS A 97 2.24 -12.18 4.84
C HIS A 97 2.92 -12.58 3.50
N CYS A 98 4.00 -11.91 3.10
CA CYS A 98 4.77 -12.28 1.91
C CYS A 98 5.37 -13.69 2.03
N ILE A 99 5.89 -14.07 3.20
CA ILE A 99 6.38 -15.43 3.47
C ILE A 99 5.24 -16.45 3.42
N SER A 100 4.10 -16.16 4.05
CA SER A 100 2.93 -17.04 4.03
C SER A 100 2.41 -17.27 2.60
N ARG A 101 2.40 -16.22 1.78
CA ARG A 101 2.04 -16.32 0.37
C ARG A 101 3.08 -17.09 -0.43
N ALA A 102 4.38 -16.92 -0.15
CA ALA A 102 5.45 -17.66 -0.80
C ALA A 102 5.35 -19.17 -0.50
N THR A 103 5.17 -19.56 0.76
CA THR A 103 5.00 -20.97 1.16
C THR A 103 3.74 -21.61 0.54
N GLN A 104 2.66 -20.84 0.37
CA GLN A 104 1.48 -21.32 -0.36
C GLN A 104 1.79 -21.58 -1.84
N GLN A 105 2.57 -20.71 -2.48
CA GLN A 105 3.01 -20.90 -3.86
C GLN A 105 3.99 -22.08 -3.99
N GLU A 106 4.88 -22.31 -3.02
CA GLU A 106 5.76 -23.48 -2.99
C GLU A 106 4.97 -24.79 -2.90
N LYS A 107 3.91 -24.84 -2.07
CA LYS A 107 3.02 -26.01 -2.01
C LYS A 107 2.35 -26.27 -3.37
N LYS A 108 1.92 -25.22 -4.07
CA LYS A 108 1.36 -25.31 -5.42
C LYS A 108 2.41 -25.78 -6.44
N LEU A 109 3.63 -25.26 -6.37
CA LEU A 109 4.74 -25.68 -7.23
C LEU A 109 5.08 -27.15 -7.02
N LYS A 110 5.21 -27.61 -5.76
CA LYS A 110 5.46 -29.02 -5.44
C LYS A 110 4.35 -29.93 -5.96
N LYS A 111 3.09 -29.49 -5.86
CA LYS A 111 1.95 -30.24 -6.42
C LYS A 111 2.05 -30.32 -7.95
N MET A 112 2.31 -29.19 -8.61
CA MET A 112 2.47 -29.12 -10.07
C MET A 112 3.64 -29.99 -10.56
N GLN A 113 4.75 -30.03 -9.81
CA GLN A 113 5.91 -30.89 -10.11
C GLN A 113 5.55 -32.37 -10.00
N ARG A 114 4.87 -32.80 -8.93
CA ARG A 114 4.41 -34.18 -8.80
C ARG A 114 3.46 -34.58 -9.92
N GLU A 115 2.53 -33.70 -10.28
CA GLU A 115 1.61 -33.92 -11.40
C GLU A 115 2.38 -34.03 -12.72
N HIS A 116 3.40 -33.20 -12.93
CA HIS A 116 4.26 -33.28 -14.12
C HIS A 116 5.03 -34.61 -14.19
N ASP A 117 5.64 -35.04 -13.09
CA ASP A 117 6.40 -36.30 -13.02
C ASP A 117 5.49 -37.52 -13.22
N GLN A 118 4.28 -37.49 -12.64
CA GLN A 118 3.26 -38.54 -12.85
C GLN A 118 2.80 -38.60 -14.30
N LEU A 119 2.60 -37.45 -14.95
CA LEU A 119 2.22 -37.39 -16.36
C LEU A 119 3.35 -37.90 -17.28
N LEU A 120 4.61 -37.58 -16.96
CA LEU A 120 5.77 -38.11 -17.68
C LEU A 120 5.91 -39.63 -17.52
N ALA A 121 5.77 -40.15 -16.30
CA ALA A 121 5.79 -41.59 -16.06
C ALA A 121 4.64 -42.31 -16.79
N SER A 122 3.44 -41.71 -16.80
CA SER A 122 2.28 -42.23 -17.53
C SER A 122 2.50 -42.24 -19.04
N LEU A 123 3.15 -41.21 -19.59
CA LEU A 123 3.53 -41.16 -21.00
C LEU A 123 4.61 -42.19 -21.34
N HIS A 124 5.63 -42.34 -20.50
CA HIS A 124 6.66 -43.35 -20.70
C HIS A 124 6.08 -44.76 -20.70
N ASN A 125 5.15 -45.06 -19.78
CA ASN A 125 4.45 -46.34 -19.76
C ASN A 125 3.57 -46.54 -21.00
N LEU A 126 2.92 -45.48 -21.48
CA LEU A 126 2.14 -45.51 -22.73
C LEU A 126 3.02 -45.74 -23.95
N ASP A 127 4.14 -45.04 -24.07
CA ASP A 127 5.07 -45.21 -25.18
C ASP A 127 5.69 -46.62 -25.14
N ALA A 128 6.00 -47.17 -23.95
CA ALA A 128 6.45 -48.56 -23.80
C ALA A 128 5.39 -49.59 -24.21
N MET A 129 4.10 -49.35 -23.91
CA MET A 129 2.99 -50.19 -24.38
C MET A 129 2.78 -50.08 -25.89
N LEU A 130 3.00 -48.91 -26.47
CA LEU A 130 2.90 -48.67 -27.91
C LEU A 130 4.08 -49.29 -28.69
N THR A 131 5.21 -49.56 -28.04
CA THR A 131 6.36 -50.27 -28.65
C THR A 131 6.24 -51.78 -28.61
N LEU A 132 5.26 -52.34 -27.90
CA LEU A 132 4.92 -53.76 -28.01
C LEU A 132 4.20 -53.97 -29.35
N ASP A 133 4.61 -54.98 -30.13
CA ASP A 133 3.98 -55.36 -31.41
C ASP A 133 2.56 -55.91 -31.17
N LEU A 134 1.64 -55.00 -30.84
CA LEU A 134 0.22 -55.26 -30.66
C LEU A 134 -0.50 -54.99 -31.98
N ASP A 135 -1.42 -55.88 -32.35
CA ASP A 135 -2.22 -55.77 -33.56
C ASP A 135 -3.03 -54.46 -33.56
N MET A 136 -2.97 -53.71 -34.66
CA MET A 136 -3.65 -52.41 -34.80
C MET A 136 -5.19 -52.50 -34.74
N SER A 137 -5.72 -53.72 -34.81
CA SER A 137 -7.15 -54.04 -34.70
C SER A 137 -7.61 -54.23 -33.25
N ASP A 138 -6.68 -54.27 -32.30
CA ASP A 138 -6.99 -54.48 -30.88
C ASP A 138 -7.61 -53.19 -30.27
N PRO A 139 -8.80 -53.25 -29.65
CA PRO A 139 -9.43 -52.08 -29.01
C PRO A 139 -8.55 -51.41 -27.94
N VAL A 140 -7.55 -52.12 -27.40
CA VAL A 140 -6.55 -51.55 -26.50
C VAL A 140 -5.69 -50.50 -27.24
N MET A 141 -5.24 -50.77 -28.47
CA MET A 141 -4.39 -49.86 -29.26
C MET A 141 -5.11 -48.54 -29.55
N GLY A 142 -6.40 -48.59 -29.92
CA GLY A 142 -7.23 -47.40 -30.15
C GLY A 142 -7.33 -46.50 -28.91
N ASN A 143 -7.48 -47.10 -27.72
CA ASN A 143 -7.53 -46.35 -26.47
C ASN A 143 -6.18 -45.70 -26.12
N LEU A 144 -5.06 -46.39 -26.34
CA LEU A 144 -3.71 -45.85 -26.10
C LEU A 144 -3.41 -44.64 -27.01
N LEU A 145 -3.80 -44.72 -28.30
CA LEU A 145 -3.65 -43.63 -29.26
C LEU A 145 -4.45 -42.37 -28.90
N VAL A 146 -5.62 -42.52 -28.24
CA VAL A 146 -6.44 -41.39 -27.76
C VAL A 146 -5.92 -40.81 -26.44
N MET A 147 -5.33 -41.65 -25.57
CA MET A 147 -4.81 -41.19 -24.28
C MET A 147 -3.54 -40.34 -24.41
N ARG A 148 -2.66 -40.67 -25.36
CA ARG A 148 -1.40 -39.95 -25.60
C ARG A 148 -1.56 -38.44 -25.82
N PRO A 149 -2.37 -37.94 -26.77
CA PRO A 149 -2.55 -36.50 -26.98
C PRO A 149 -3.22 -35.79 -25.79
N ARG A 150 -4.09 -36.49 -25.03
CA ARG A 150 -4.71 -35.93 -23.81
C ARG A 150 -3.68 -35.71 -22.71
N LEU A 151 -2.73 -36.64 -22.54
CA LEU A 151 -1.65 -36.49 -21.59
C LEU A 151 -0.67 -35.39 -22.00
N LEU A 152 -0.30 -35.31 -23.28
CA LEU A 152 0.51 -34.22 -23.81
C LEU A 152 -0.17 -32.86 -23.57
N GLN A 153 -1.47 -32.74 -23.79
CA GLN A 153 -2.22 -31.51 -23.51
C GLN A 153 -2.18 -31.15 -22.01
N LYS A 154 -2.32 -32.13 -21.10
CA LYS A 154 -2.16 -31.88 -19.65
C LYS A 154 -0.74 -31.46 -19.30
N LEU A 155 0.27 -32.01 -19.98
CA LEU A 155 1.67 -31.69 -19.79
C LEU A 155 2.00 -30.25 -20.21
N THR A 156 1.33 -29.71 -21.23
CA THR A 156 1.46 -28.29 -21.60
C THR A 156 1.03 -27.32 -20.49
N ARG A 157 0.08 -27.72 -19.63
CA ARG A 157 -0.41 -26.90 -18.51
C ARG A 157 0.52 -26.94 -17.29
N CYS A 158 1.34 -27.99 -17.17
CA CYS A 158 2.31 -28.18 -16.09
C CYS A 158 3.75 -28.08 -16.61
N ASN A 159 3.97 -27.32 -17.69
CA ASN A 159 5.24 -27.28 -18.39
C ASN A 159 6.36 -26.64 -17.51
N PRO A 160 7.64 -26.92 -17.79
CA PRO A 160 8.76 -26.37 -17.03
C PRO A 160 8.82 -24.83 -17.06
N GLN A 161 8.25 -24.19 -18.08
CA GLN A 161 8.20 -22.73 -18.20
C GLN A 161 7.24 -22.10 -17.18
N GLU A 162 6.07 -22.68 -16.95
CA GLU A 162 5.11 -22.27 -15.93
C GLU A 162 5.67 -22.55 -14.53
N GLN A 163 6.39 -23.66 -14.35
CA GLN A 163 7.13 -23.92 -13.12
C GLN A 163 8.21 -22.85 -12.88
N ALA A 164 8.92 -22.41 -13.91
CA ALA A 164 9.93 -21.35 -13.82
C ALA A 164 9.30 -20.00 -13.45
N LYS A 165 8.17 -19.63 -14.07
CA LYS A 165 7.41 -18.42 -13.70
C LYS A 165 6.96 -18.47 -12.23
N MET A 166 6.50 -19.62 -11.77
CA MET A 166 6.08 -19.80 -10.37
C MET A 166 7.27 -19.72 -9.40
N LYS A 167 8.41 -20.31 -9.75
CA LYS A 167 9.69 -20.15 -9.00
C LYS A 167 10.13 -18.69 -8.94
N GLN A 168 10.06 -17.96 -10.05
CA GLN A 168 10.38 -16.54 -10.10
C GLN A 168 9.45 -15.72 -9.19
N LYS A 169 8.15 -16.02 -9.20
CA LYS A 169 7.19 -15.37 -8.31
C LYS A 169 7.47 -15.65 -6.82
N ILE A 170 7.86 -16.88 -6.48
CA ILE A 170 8.29 -17.24 -5.12
C ILE A 170 9.54 -16.46 -4.73
N ALA A 171 10.54 -16.39 -5.62
CA ALA A 171 11.77 -15.64 -5.39
C ALA A 171 11.51 -14.15 -5.16
N LEU A 172 10.60 -13.54 -5.93
CA LEU A 172 10.20 -12.14 -5.74
C LEU A 172 9.52 -11.91 -4.39
N LEU A 173 8.64 -12.82 -3.93
CA LEU A 173 7.99 -12.72 -2.62
C LEU A 173 9.00 -12.83 -1.47
N TYR A 174 10.00 -13.72 -1.58
CA TYR A 174 11.07 -13.80 -0.58
C TYR A 174 12.01 -12.59 -0.64
N ALA A 175 12.33 -12.08 -1.83
CA ALA A 175 13.12 -10.87 -2.00
C ALA A 175 12.40 -9.66 -1.35
N GLU A 176 11.10 -9.51 -1.60
CA GLU A 176 10.26 -8.48 -0.97
C GLU A 176 10.22 -8.64 0.56
N ALA A 177 10.03 -9.86 1.07
CA ALA A 177 10.10 -10.11 2.51
C ALA A 177 11.47 -9.79 3.10
N SER A 178 12.56 -10.09 2.38
CA SER A 178 13.92 -9.81 2.82
C SER A 178 14.24 -8.31 2.83
N LEU A 179 13.72 -7.56 1.85
CA LEU A 179 13.83 -6.10 1.78
C LEU A 179 13.07 -5.45 2.93
N ASN A 180 11.84 -5.89 3.19
CA ASN A 180 11.05 -5.37 4.32
C ASN A 180 11.68 -5.72 5.69
N LYS A 181 12.44 -6.82 5.77
CA LYS A 181 13.26 -7.15 6.96
C LYS A 181 14.57 -6.35 7.04
N SER A 182 15.21 -6.02 5.92
CA SER A 182 16.52 -5.35 5.88
C SER A 182 16.45 -3.83 5.89
N ILE A 183 15.31 -3.24 5.51
CA ILE A 183 15.02 -1.81 5.65
C ILE A 183 15.05 -1.38 7.13
N HIS A 184 15.04 -2.31 8.10
CA HIS A 184 15.21 -2.02 9.52
C HIS A 184 16.28 -2.88 10.22
N PRO A 185 17.55 -2.42 10.29
CA PRO A 185 18.55 -2.97 11.19
C PRO A 185 18.66 -2.17 12.49
N ARG A 186 18.59 -2.91 13.61
CA ARG A 186 19.00 -2.55 14.99
C ARG A 186 18.07 -1.61 15.75
N TYR A 187 17.14 -2.20 16.51
CA TYR A 187 16.77 -1.92 17.90
C TYR A 187 15.34 -2.41 18.15
N VAL A 188 15.17 -3.73 18.27
CA VAL A 188 14.00 -4.27 18.97
C VAL A 188 14.48 -5.48 19.78
N HIS A 189 15.01 -5.21 20.97
CA HIS A 189 14.93 -6.19 22.04
C HIS A 189 13.51 -6.08 22.61
N THR A 190 12.67 -7.05 22.24
CA THR A 190 11.38 -7.27 22.88
C THR A 190 11.63 -7.75 24.30
N ASN A 191 11.24 -6.97 25.30
CA ASN A 191 11.04 -7.48 26.66
C ASN A 191 10.23 -6.54 27.56
N GLU A 192 9.13 -5.92 27.07
CA GLU A 192 8.15 -5.34 27.98
C GLU A 192 6.72 -5.69 27.56
N LYS A 193 5.96 -6.15 28.54
CA LYS A 193 4.56 -6.59 28.44
C LYS A 193 3.68 -5.44 27.94
N PRO A 194 2.61 -5.72 27.18
CA PRO A 194 1.66 -4.70 26.79
C PRO A 194 0.85 -4.27 28.02
N ILE A 195 1.14 -3.08 28.56
CA ILE A 195 0.27 -2.45 29.55
C ILE A 195 -0.89 -1.84 28.77
N LEU A 196 -1.99 -2.58 28.70
CA LEU A 196 -3.32 -2.01 28.60
C LEU A 196 -3.54 -1.15 29.86
N SER A 197 -3.77 0.16 29.69
CA SER A 197 -4.33 1.04 30.71
C SER A 197 -4.87 2.33 30.08
N PRO A 198 -5.86 2.97 30.73
CA PRO A 198 -6.97 3.64 30.06
C PRO A 198 -6.76 5.14 29.84
N LEU A 199 -7.57 5.69 28.93
CA LEU A 199 -7.89 7.11 28.77
C LEU A 199 -7.84 7.86 30.11
N LYS A 200 -6.75 8.58 30.38
CA LYS A 200 -6.65 9.48 31.52
C LYS A 200 -5.78 10.70 31.20
N GLN A 201 -6.49 11.80 30.98
CA GLN A 201 -6.20 13.19 31.32
C GLN A 201 -4.75 13.68 31.23
N SER A 202 -4.58 14.59 30.28
CA SER A 202 -3.56 15.65 30.20
C SER A 202 -3.24 16.26 31.58
N ASN A 203 -2.06 15.96 32.10
CA ASN A 203 -1.30 16.90 32.90
C ASN A 203 0.14 16.77 32.42
N MET A 204 0.56 17.67 31.52
CA MET A 204 1.86 17.57 30.85
C MET A 204 2.93 18.27 31.68
N ASP A 205 3.72 17.48 32.42
CA ASP A 205 4.93 17.91 33.11
C ASP A 205 6.12 17.92 32.12
N TYR A 206 6.12 18.85 31.16
CA TYR A 206 7.31 19.07 30.36
C TYR A 206 8.33 19.89 31.17
N THR A 207 9.60 19.47 31.17
CA THR A 207 10.70 20.19 31.82
C THR A 207 11.18 21.41 31.01
N VAL A 208 10.24 22.22 30.49
CA VAL A 208 10.51 23.41 29.66
C VAL A 208 11.36 24.43 30.38
N SER A 209 11.31 24.43 31.72
CA SER A 209 12.12 25.27 32.62
C SER A 209 13.63 25.11 32.43
N GLN A 210 14.10 23.98 31.87
CA GLN A 210 15.53 23.75 31.59
C GLN A 210 16.04 24.51 30.37
N ILE A 211 15.16 25.05 29.53
CA ILE A 211 15.58 25.83 28.37
C ILE A 211 16.00 27.23 28.84
N GLY A 212 17.28 27.54 28.65
CA GLY A 212 17.91 28.77 29.13
C GLY A 212 18.03 29.89 28.09
N SER A 213 17.77 29.60 26.81
CA SER A 213 17.92 30.56 25.72
C SER A 213 16.62 30.75 24.94
N ARG A 214 16.34 32.01 24.57
CA ARG A 214 15.23 32.34 23.67
C ARG A 214 15.38 31.69 22.30
N ALA A 215 16.62 31.56 21.80
CA ALA A 215 16.89 30.91 20.53
C ALA A 215 16.52 29.41 20.55
N ASP A 216 16.77 28.74 21.68
CA ASP A 216 16.43 27.32 21.86
C ASP A 216 14.90 27.14 21.96
N CYS A 217 14.20 28.04 22.67
CA CYS A 217 12.74 28.05 22.70
C CYS A 217 12.16 28.22 21.29
N GLN A 218 12.68 29.19 20.52
CA GLN A 218 12.22 29.43 19.15
C GLN A 218 12.49 28.22 18.25
N ALA A 219 13.67 27.61 18.32
CA ALA A 219 14.00 26.41 17.54
C ALA A 219 13.12 25.20 17.90
N MET A 220 12.58 25.14 19.12
CA MET A 220 11.62 24.10 19.52
C MET A 220 10.20 24.42 19.09
N ILE A 221 9.79 25.69 19.13
CA ILE A 221 8.52 26.17 18.57
C ILE A 221 8.46 25.91 17.06
N ASP A 222 9.54 26.22 16.33
CA ASP A 222 9.62 26.01 14.89
C ASP A 222 9.48 24.51 14.55
N ARG A 223 10.20 23.64 15.27
CA ARG A 223 10.09 22.19 15.11
C ARG A 223 8.69 21.66 15.42
N ALA A 224 8.08 22.12 16.51
CA ALA A 224 6.72 21.72 16.86
C ALA A 224 5.70 22.19 15.81
N ASN A 225 5.90 23.35 15.21
CA ASN A 225 5.05 23.84 14.11
C ASN A 225 5.25 23.04 12.80
N ASP A 226 6.47 22.61 12.49
CA ASP A 226 6.76 21.72 11.36
C ASP A 226 6.10 20.34 11.54
N ASP A 227 6.18 19.78 12.76
CA ASP A 227 5.51 18.53 13.11
C ASP A 227 3.99 18.66 13.01
N LYS A 228 3.42 19.77 13.50
CA LYS A 228 1.99 20.08 13.32
C LYS A 228 1.59 20.15 11.86
N ALA A 229 2.39 20.78 11.00
CA ALA A 229 2.10 20.85 9.57
C ALA A 229 2.08 19.45 8.93
N THR A 230 3.00 18.59 9.33
CA THR A 230 3.07 17.18 8.87
C THR A 230 1.86 16.37 9.34
N LEU A 231 1.48 16.51 10.62
CA LEU A 231 0.30 15.86 11.19
C LEU A 231 -1.00 16.36 10.54
N ALA A 232 -1.12 17.66 10.31
CA ALA A 232 -2.27 18.25 9.61
C ALA A 232 -2.40 17.72 8.18
N TYR A 233 -1.29 17.61 7.44
CA TYR A 233 -1.29 16.99 6.11
C TYR A 233 -1.75 15.54 6.18
N ARG A 234 -1.21 14.73 7.10
CA ARG A 234 -1.63 13.34 7.29
C ARG A 234 -3.12 13.22 7.63
N LYS A 235 -3.63 14.10 8.50
CA LYS A 235 -5.06 14.19 8.85
C LYS A 235 -5.93 14.38 7.61
N THR A 236 -5.58 15.32 6.73
CA THR A 236 -6.35 15.54 5.49
C THR A 236 -6.37 14.30 4.58
N GLY A 237 -5.25 13.59 4.48
CA GLY A 237 -5.17 12.32 3.74
C GLY A 237 -6.08 11.24 4.32
N LEU A 238 -6.13 11.10 5.65
CA LEU A 238 -7.03 10.15 6.32
C LEU A 238 -8.50 10.55 6.20
N GLN A 239 -8.83 11.84 6.25
CA GLN A 239 -10.20 12.32 6.06
C GLN A 239 -10.72 11.98 4.66
N LEU A 240 -9.89 12.13 3.62
CA LEU A 240 -10.24 11.72 2.27
C LEU A 240 -10.44 10.20 2.17
N GLN A 241 -9.59 9.41 2.84
CA GLN A 241 -9.75 7.95 2.92
C GLN A 241 -11.05 7.58 3.64
N LEU A 242 -11.38 8.24 4.74
CA LEU A 242 -12.61 8.03 5.51
C LEU A 242 -13.84 8.31 4.64
N GLN A 243 -13.85 9.41 3.89
CA GLN A 243 -14.94 9.73 2.96
C GLN A 243 -15.13 8.64 1.89
N ASN A 244 -14.03 8.13 1.34
CA ASN A 244 -14.07 7.05 0.36
C ASN A 244 -14.59 5.74 0.96
N VAL A 245 -14.10 5.36 2.15
CA VAL A 245 -14.56 4.17 2.87
C VAL A 245 -16.04 4.28 3.23
N SER A 246 -16.48 5.43 3.75
CA SER A 246 -17.89 5.71 4.09
C SER A 246 -18.82 5.61 2.87
N THR A 247 -18.41 6.18 1.73
CA THR A 247 -19.22 6.10 0.50
C THR A 247 -19.28 4.66 -0.02
N THR A 248 -18.16 3.95 0.01
CA THR A 248 -18.04 2.59 -0.50
C THR A 248 -18.75 1.58 0.42
N SER A 249 -18.75 1.80 1.73
CA SER A 249 -19.40 0.92 2.72
C SER A 249 -20.91 0.85 2.47
N VAL A 250 -21.56 2.00 2.25
CA VAL A 250 -22.99 2.10 1.95
C VAL A 250 -23.32 1.37 0.65
N SER A 251 -22.50 1.54 -0.39
CA SER A 251 -22.69 0.82 -1.66
C SER A 251 -22.55 -0.70 -1.48
N ILE A 252 -21.60 -1.18 -0.67
CA ILE A 252 -21.42 -2.62 -0.43
C ILE A 252 -22.59 -3.18 0.37
N GLU A 253 -23.09 -2.45 1.38
CA GLU A 253 -24.20 -2.91 2.20
C GLU A 253 -25.52 -2.98 1.43
N THR A 254 -25.78 -1.99 0.57
CA THR A 254 -26.95 -2.00 -0.33
C THR A 254 -26.88 -3.14 -1.35
N ASP A 255 -25.72 -3.37 -1.96
CA ASP A 255 -25.50 -4.50 -2.86
C ASP A 255 -25.65 -5.86 -2.15
N LEU A 256 -25.13 -5.98 -0.92
CA LEU A 256 -25.30 -7.19 -0.12
C LEU A 256 -26.77 -7.47 0.19
N ALA A 257 -27.53 -6.44 0.59
CA ALA A 257 -28.96 -6.58 0.84
C ALA A 257 -29.74 -6.99 -0.41
N ALA A 258 -29.38 -6.44 -1.58
CA ALA A 258 -29.99 -6.82 -2.84
C ALA A 258 -29.70 -8.28 -3.21
N VAL A 259 -28.44 -8.72 -3.09
CA VAL A 259 -28.04 -10.10 -3.42
C VAL A 259 -28.61 -11.11 -2.43
N THR A 260 -28.75 -10.76 -1.15
CA THR A 260 -29.39 -11.65 -0.17
C THR A 260 -30.88 -11.82 -0.44
N ALA A 261 -31.57 -10.74 -0.84
CA ALA A 261 -32.96 -10.83 -1.29
C ALA A 261 -33.11 -11.67 -2.56
N GLU A 262 -32.21 -11.48 -3.55
CA GLU A 262 -32.17 -12.30 -4.77
C GLU A 262 -31.97 -13.78 -4.45
N LEU A 263 -31.03 -14.11 -3.56
CA LEU A 263 -30.80 -15.48 -3.11
C LEU A 263 -32.02 -16.09 -2.44
N ALA A 264 -32.72 -15.32 -1.59
CA ALA A 264 -33.95 -15.78 -0.95
C ALA A 264 -35.03 -16.12 -2.00
N ILE A 265 -35.25 -15.24 -2.99
CA ILE A 265 -36.20 -15.48 -4.08
C ILE A 265 -35.80 -16.72 -4.88
N LEU A 266 -34.54 -16.80 -5.33
CA LEU A 266 -34.05 -17.95 -6.10
C LEU A 266 -34.16 -19.27 -5.33
N GLN A 267 -33.93 -19.26 -4.01
CA GLN A 267 -34.14 -20.43 -3.16
C GLN A 267 -35.61 -20.85 -3.15
N THR A 268 -36.55 -19.91 -2.94
CA THR A 268 -37.99 -20.22 -2.95
C THR A 268 -38.47 -20.79 -4.29
N VAL A 269 -37.91 -20.29 -5.40
CA VAL A 269 -38.20 -20.81 -6.74
C VAL A 269 -37.61 -22.21 -6.92
N LEU A 270 -36.40 -22.46 -6.42
CA LEU A 270 -35.79 -23.80 -6.46
C LEU A 270 -36.55 -24.83 -5.64
N ASP A 271 -37.13 -24.43 -4.51
CA ASP A 271 -37.88 -25.32 -3.63
C ASP A 271 -39.26 -25.69 -4.22
N THR A 272 -39.82 -24.84 -5.08
CA THR A 272 -41.14 -25.05 -5.70
C THR A 272 -41.08 -25.73 -7.08
N LEU A 273 -39.94 -25.68 -7.78
CA LEU A 273 -39.82 -26.23 -9.12
C LEU A 273 -39.64 -27.76 -9.15
N PRO A 274 -40.33 -28.47 -10.05
CA PRO A 274 -40.05 -29.88 -10.35
C PRO A 274 -38.66 -30.03 -11.00
N GLU A 275 -38.08 -31.23 -10.91
CA GLU A 275 -36.79 -31.51 -11.54
C GLU A 275 -36.89 -31.43 -13.07
N GLY A 276 -36.01 -30.62 -13.68
CA GLY A 276 -35.98 -30.36 -15.11
C GLY A 276 -34.99 -29.24 -15.46
N ASP A 277 -34.88 -28.93 -16.75
CA ASP A 277 -33.87 -27.99 -17.28
C ASP A 277 -33.98 -26.59 -16.66
N TYR A 278 -35.21 -26.10 -16.45
CA TYR A 278 -35.46 -24.80 -15.83
C TYR A 278 -34.96 -24.72 -14.37
N LYS A 279 -35.06 -25.83 -13.62
CA LYS A 279 -34.53 -25.92 -12.25
C LYS A 279 -33.00 -25.97 -12.26
N ALA A 280 -32.39 -26.62 -13.25
CA ALA A 280 -30.94 -26.61 -13.44
C ALA A 280 -30.42 -25.20 -13.76
N GLU A 281 -31.09 -24.44 -14.63
CA GLU A 281 -30.75 -23.05 -14.91
C GLU A 281 -30.88 -22.15 -13.68
N THR A 282 -31.95 -22.33 -12.90
CA THR A 282 -32.16 -21.56 -11.66
C THR A 282 -31.07 -21.89 -10.62
N ARG A 283 -30.60 -23.13 -10.53
CA ARG A 283 -29.44 -23.52 -9.69
C ARG A 283 -28.17 -22.80 -10.11
N VAL A 284 -27.94 -22.63 -11.41
CA VAL A 284 -26.78 -21.87 -11.92
C VAL A 284 -26.88 -20.39 -11.52
N LYS A 285 -28.06 -19.77 -11.65
CA LYS A 285 -28.29 -18.38 -11.21
C LYS A 285 -28.06 -18.22 -9.71
N PHE A 286 -28.57 -19.16 -8.91
CA PHE A 286 -28.35 -19.19 -7.47
C PHE A 286 -26.85 -19.24 -7.11
N LYS A 287 -26.09 -20.15 -7.73
CA LYS A 287 -24.64 -20.26 -7.52
C LYS A 287 -23.88 -19.01 -7.93
N LYS A 288 -24.31 -18.32 -8.99
CA LYS A 288 -23.73 -17.02 -9.40
C LYS A 288 -24.01 -15.93 -8.37
N ALA A 289 -25.22 -15.86 -7.82
CA ALA A 289 -25.59 -14.93 -6.76
C ALA A 289 -24.83 -15.20 -5.45
N GLU A 290 -24.61 -16.48 -5.08
CA GLU A 290 -23.78 -16.86 -3.92
C GLU A 290 -22.33 -16.39 -4.09
N TYR A 291 -21.77 -16.57 -5.28
CA TYR A 291 -20.42 -16.10 -5.57
C TYR A 291 -20.32 -14.57 -5.50
N ARG A 292 -21.33 -13.85 -6.01
CA ARG A 292 -21.39 -12.38 -5.89
C ARG A 292 -21.46 -11.94 -4.42
N LYS A 293 -22.30 -12.58 -3.61
CA LYS A 293 -22.38 -12.33 -2.16
C LYS A 293 -21.03 -12.52 -1.48
N PHE A 294 -20.35 -13.63 -1.77
CA PHE A 294 -19.02 -13.92 -1.22
C PHE A 294 -17.99 -12.84 -1.56
N LEU A 295 -17.95 -12.36 -2.80
CA LEU A 295 -17.04 -11.27 -3.21
C LEU A 295 -17.35 -9.96 -2.49
N LEU A 296 -18.64 -9.64 -2.28
CA LEU A 296 -19.06 -8.45 -1.56
C LEU A 296 -18.72 -8.53 -0.06
N GLU A 297 -18.87 -9.71 0.56
CA GLU A 297 -18.46 -9.96 1.95
C GLU A 297 -16.94 -9.79 2.12
N GLN A 298 -16.13 -10.28 1.17
CA GLN A 298 -14.68 -10.03 1.17
C GLN A 298 -14.33 -8.55 0.99
N ARG A 299 -15.13 -7.77 0.25
CA ARG A 299 -14.92 -6.33 0.15
C ARG A 299 -15.34 -5.60 1.42
N LYS A 300 -16.38 -6.08 2.10
CA LYS A 300 -16.86 -5.53 3.37
C LYS A 300 -15.79 -5.59 4.47
N THR A 301 -14.85 -6.53 4.45
CA THR A 301 -13.76 -6.50 5.45
C THR A 301 -12.84 -5.29 5.30
N ASN A 302 -12.66 -4.79 4.07
CA ASN A 302 -11.72 -3.70 3.78
C ASN A 302 -12.39 -2.32 3.73
N TYR A 303 -13.71 -2.28 3.52
CA TYR A 303 -14.48 -1.05 3.36
C TYR A 303 -15.72 -1.01 4.27
N GLY A 304 -15.86 -1.95 5.19
CA GLY A 304 -17.02 -2.01 6.09
C GLY A 304 -16.85 -1.12 7.32
N SER A 305 -17.76 -1.31 8.28
CA SER A 305 -17.80 -0.56 9.53
C SER A 305 -16.49 -0.63 10.33
N VAL A 306 -15.79 -1.76 10.31
CA VAL A 306 -14.48 -1.91 11.01
C VAL A 306 -13.44 -0.97 10.41
N ALA A 307 -13.27 -0.99 9.08
CA ALA A 307 -12.32 -0.12 8.39
C ALA A 307 -12.67 1.38 8.57
N LEU A 308 -13.95 1.70 8.70
CA LEU A 308 -14.41 3.06 9.00
C LEU A 308 -13.97 3.49 10.41
N VAL A 309 -14.25 2.68 11.42
CA VAL A 309 -13.87 2.96 12.82
C VAL A 309 -12.35 3.03 13.00
N GLU A 310 -11.59 2.18 12.32
CA GLU A 310 -10.12 2.24 12.33
C GLU A 310 -9.60 3.59 11.83
N LYS A 311 -10.20 4.13 10.76
CA LYS A 311 -9.80 5.44 10.21
C LYS A 311 -10.22 6.60 11.11
N GLU A 312 -11.39 6.52 11.74
CA GLU A 312 -11.82 7.50 12.73
C GLU A 312 -10.89 7.52 13.95
N PHE A 313 -10.49 6.34 14.43
CA PHE A 313 -9.54 6.20 15.52
C PHE A 313 -8.16 6.81 15.17
N ASP A 314 -7.63 6.51 13.97
CA ASP A 314 -6.37 7.10 13.50
C ASP A 314 -6.44 8.64 13.45
N ILE A 315 -7.57 9.21 13.01
CA ILE A 315 -7.80 10.65 12.98
C ILE A 315 -7.81 11.21 14.41
N ALA A 316 -8.53 10.57 15.33
CA ALA A 316 -8.60 11.00 16.73
C ALA A 316 -7.22 11.00 17.41
N CYS A 317 -6.37 10.00 17.13
CA CYS A 317 -4.99 9.99 17.61
C CYS A 317 -4.19 11.19 17.07
N ILE A 318 -4.32 11.52 15.79
CA ILE A 318 -3.63 12.69 15.21
C ILE A 318 -4.16 13.99 15.81
N GLU A 319 -5.47 14.10 16.05
CA GLU A 319 -6.05 15.28 16.70
C GLU A 319 -5.51 15.48 18.12
N ASN A 320 -5.35 14.40 18.88
CA ASN A 320 -4.73 14.45 20.19
C ASN A 320 -3.25 14.90 20.10
N SER A 321 -2.48 14.36 19.16
CA SER A 321 -1.08 14.79 18.95
C SER A 321 -0.95 16.25 18.49
N LEU A 322 -1.92 16.74 17.70
CA LEU A 322 -1.98 18.17 17.32
C LEU A 322 -2.25 19.05 18.54
N ALA A 323 -3.23 18.68 19.38
CA ALA A 323 -3.53 19.41 20.61
C ALA A 323 -2.36 19.41 21.60
N GLU A 324 -1.62 18.30 21.69
CA GLU A 324 -0.41 18.18 22.49
C GLU A 324 0.71 19.10 21.96
N SER A 325 0.88 19.15 20.64
CA SER A 325 1.86 20.05 20.01
C SER A 325 1.49 21.53 20.23
N ASP A 326 0.21 21.88 20.21
CA ASP A 326 -0.28 23.22 20.55
C ASP A 326 0.04 23.59 22.01
N ALA A 327 -0.17 22.66 22.94
CA ALA A 327 0.16 22.85 24.35
C ALA A 327 1.67 23.04 24.56
N LEU A 328 2.51 22.28 23.83
CA LEU A 328 3.96 22.43 23.87
C LEU A 328 4.42 23.80 23.33
N VAL A 329 3.88 24.24 22.19
CA VAL A 329 4.17 25.56 21.62
C VAL A 329 3.80 26.67 22.60
N LEU A 330 2.64 26.57 23.26
CA LEU A 330 2.22 27.52 24.28
C LEU A 330 3.20 27.56 25.46
N ALA A 331 3.59 26.40 25.99
CA ALA A 331 4.52 26.31 27.11
C ALA A 331 5.91 26.89 26.77
N LEU A 332 6.43 26.60 25.57
CA LEU A 332 7.68 27.17 25.06
C LEU A 332 7.60 28.67 24.85
N THR A 333 6.47 29.17 24.36
CA THR A 333 6.24 30.61 24.17
C THR A 333 6.24 31.34 25.50
N ASN A 334 5.57 30.79 26.52
CA ASN A 334 5.59 31.33 27.88
C ASN A 334 7.01 31.36 28.44
N ARG A 335 7.75 30.25 28.32
CA ARG A 335 9.15 30.18 28.76
C ARG A 335 10.04 31.20 28.05
N MET A 336 9.86 31.38 26.75
CA MET A 336 10.61 32.36 25.96
C MET A 336 10.37 33.80 26.44
N ASN A 337 9.14 34.11 26.87
CA ASN A 337 8.79 35.43 27.39
C ASN A 337 9.41 35.71 28.77
N GLU A 338 9.59 34.69 29.61
CA GLU A 338 10.26 34.79 30.92
C GLU A 338 11.78 35.00 30.82
N LEU A 339 12.39 34.59 29.71
CA LEU A 339 13.83 34.75 29.49
C LEU A 339 14.17 36.21 29.12
N PRO A 340 15.30 36.75 29.61
CA PRO A 340 15.70 38.11 29.33
C PRO A 340 15.89 38.34 27.81
N PRO A 341 15.53 39.53 27.28
CA PRO A 341 15.88 39.89 25.91
C PRO A 341 17.41 39.92 25.77
N ALA A 342 17.90 39.28 24.69
CA ALA A 342 19.31 39.28 24.33
C ALA A 342 19.82 40.68 23.98
#